data_AF-A0A7J3I661-F1
#
_entry.id   AF-A0A7J3I661-F1
#
_cell.length_a   1.000
_cell.length_b   1.000
_cell.length_c   1.000
_cell.angle_alpha   90.00
_cell.angle_beta   90.00
_cell.angle_gamma   90.00
#
_symmetry.space_group_name_H-M   'P 1'
#
loop_
_entity.id
_entity.type
_entity.pdbx_description
1 polymer ?
#
loop_
_entity_poly.entity_id
_entity_poly.type
_entity_poly.pdbx_seq_one_letter_code
_entity_poly.pdbx_strand_id
1 'polypeptide(L)'
;MMGIPYKEFRIRVDELKSSLAEIRGLDVSIGYIVEEWEEPPGPTPFPSIATLRKWDHVLLKRYRPLYLPYCDLCCLCTYGRCDLSRDKRGSCGIGLSEQQSRLVTLVCAIGASTHASHARELLDKLIARYGEDTPIDLGGEVYVEMPITRLVTGVRPRTLRDLKIVIEYVERQIVQTLASVHTGQEGSWIDYESKVLHLGMLDHVALEVADVVQVASLNMPKADPNAPLVDLGIGTVDTSKPVILVIGHNVLPSAAIIDYLESLGIRDKIEVCGLCCTAHD
;
A
#
# COMPACT_ATOMS: atom_id res chain seq x y z
N MET A 1 5.31 20.78 -10.35
CA MET A 1 6.39 19.78 -10.16
C MET A 1 6.65 19.68 -8.67
N MET A 2 5.99 18.76 -7.96
CA MET A 2 6.25 18.52 -6.54
C MET A 2 7.28 17.40 -6.42
N GLY A 3 8.31 17.65 -5.62
CA GLY A 3 9.50 16.82 -5.49
C GLY A 3 9.22 15.39 -5.03
N ILE A 4 9.91 14.47 -5.70
CA ILE A 4 10.10 13.08 -5.33
C ILE A 4 10.76 13.07 -3.93
N PRO A 5 10.26 12.29 -2.95
CA PRO A 5 10.92 12.17 -1.66
C PRO A 5 12.20 11.33 -1.83
N TYR A 6 13.33 11.87 -1.37
CA TYR A 6 14.65 11.26 -1.49
C TYR A 6 15.05 10.57 -0.18
N LYS A 7 15.71 9.41 -0.28
CA LYS A 7 16.71 8.97 0.70
C LYS A 7 18.03 9.66 0.37
N GLU A 8 18.68 10.22 1.38
CA GLU A 8 19.92 10.99 1.25
C GLU A 8 21.13 10.08 0.99
N PHE A 9 21.69 10.08 -0.22
CA PHE A 9 23.11 9.79 -0.39
C PHE A 9 23.87 11.09 -0.16
N ARG A 10 24.41 11.27 1.04
CA ARG A 10 25.10 12.51 1.45
C ARG A 10 26.60 12.35 1.29
N ILE A 11 27.17 13.03 0.30
CA ILE A 11 28.62 13.19 0.19
C ILE A 11 28.96 14.55 0.81
N ARG A 12 29.68 14.53 1.94
CA ARG A 12 30.30 15.73 2.51
C ARG A 12 31.75 15.79 2.06
N VAL A 13 32.11 16.86 1.36
CA VAL A 13 33.50 17.18 0.98
C VAL A 13 33.90 18.46 1.68
N ASP A 14 34.83 18.36 2.62
CA ASP A 14 35.25 19.50 3.43
C ASP A 14 35.96 20.58 2.59
N GLU A 15 36.75 20.18 1.59
CA GLU A 15 37.45 21.09 0.68
C GLU A 15 37.62 20.47 -0.71
N LEU A 16 37.12 21.14 -1.76
CA LEU A 16 37.36 20.79 -3.16
C LEU A 16 38.16 21.92 -3.83
N LYS A 17 39.41 21.64 -4.19
CA LYS A 17 40.30 22.57 -4.90
C LYS A 17 40.42 22.18 -6.37
N SER A 18 40.03 23.09 -7.26
CA SER A 18 40.25 22.98 -8.70
C SER A 18 41.02 24.21 -9.21
N SER A 19 41.54 24.14 -10.43
CA SER A 19 42.24 25.27 -11.08
C SER A 19 41.36 26.50 -11.34
N LEU A 20 40.04 26.38 -11.19
CA LEU A 20 39.06 27.43 -11.48
C LEU A 20 38.31 27.93 -10.24
N ALA A 21 38.24 27.13 -9.16
CA ALA A 21 37.55 27.50 -7.93
C ALA A 21 37.98 26.65 -6.72
N GLU A 22 37.94 27.27 -5.53
CA GLU A 22 38.04 26.62 -4.22
C GLU A 22 36.65 26.62 -3.57
N ILE A 23 36.09 25.44 -3.31
CA ILE A 23 34.78 25.26 -2.68
C ILE A 23 35.01 24.61 -1.32
N ARG A 24 34.56 25.27 -0.24
CA ARG A 24 34.63 24.77 1.14
C ARG A 24 33.25 24.37 1.64
N GLY A 25 33.15 23.22 2.29
CA GLY A 25 31.89 22.72 2.86
C GLY A 25 30.86 22.33 1.81
N LEU A 26 31.28 21.62 0.75
CA LEU A 26 30.37 21.11 -0.27
C LEU A 26 29.59 19.92 0.29
N ASP A 27 28.26 20.05 0.32
CA ASP A 27 27.33 19.01 0.75
C ASP A 27 26.45 18.63 -0.44
N VAL A 28 26.69 17.44 -1.01
CA VAL A 28 25.94 16.94 -2.17
C VAL A 28 24.99 15.85 -1.70
N SER A 29 23.70 16.05 -1.92
CA SER A 29 22.66 15.03 -1.75
C SER A 29 22.27 14.47 -3.12
N ILE A 30 22.57 13.20 -3.35
CA ILE A 30 22.06 12.45 -4.51
C ILE A 30 20.83 11.67 -4.03
N GLY A 31 19.76 11.79 -4.81
CA GLY A 31 18.49 11.14 -4.56
C GLY A 31 18.43 9.67 -4.95
N TYR A 32 17.25 9.23 -5.40
CA TYR A 32 17.09 7.93 -6.06
C TYR A 32 17.75 8.00 -7.44
N ILE A 33 18.72 7.13 -7.70
CA ILE A 33 19.34 6.98 -9.01
C ILE A 33 18.41 6.11 -9.85
N VAL A 34 17.72 6.73 -10.80
CA VAL A 34 16.91 6.02 -11.79
C VAL A 34 17.87 5.48 -12.85
N GLU A 35 17.97 4.15 -12.98
CA GLU A 35 18.64 3.56 -14.14
C GLU A 35 17.92 3.97 -15.43
N GLU A 36 18.66 4.33 -16.47
CA GLU A 36 18.11 4.64 -17.78
C GLU A 36 17.73 3.33 -18.49
N TRP A 37 16.47 3.23 -18.92
CA TRP A 37 15.92 2.04 -19.59
C TRP A 37 15.51 2.39 -21.02
N GLU A 38 15.54 1.40 -21.91
CA GLU A 38 15.12 1.57 -23.31
C GLU A 38 13.67 2.09 -23.43
N GLU A 39 12.80 1.67 -22.52
CA GLU A 39 11.41 2.14 -22.46
C GLU A 39 11.30 3.43 -21.62
N PRO A 40 10.80 4.53 -22.18
CA PRO A 40 10.62 5.76 -21.43
C PRO A 40 9.53 5.61 -20.37
N PRO A 41 9.64 6.31 -19.24
CA PRO A 41 8.58 6.32 -18.23
C PRO A 41 7.29 6.92 -18.80
N GLY A 42 6.15 6.42 -18.30
CA GLY A 42 4.85 7.01 -18.59
C GLY A 42 4.73 8.46 -18.11
N PRO A 43 3.64 9.17 -18.45
CA PRO A 43 3.52 10.61 -18.21
C PRO A 43 3.33 10.99 -16.74
N THR A 44 2.99 10.04 -15.86
CA THR A 44 2.54 10.32 -14.49
C THR A 44 3.15 9.36 -13.45
N PRO A 45 4.49 9.25 -13.33
CA PRO A 45 5.10 8.49 -12.24
C PRO A 45 4.83 9.20 -10.90
N PHE A 46 4.57 8.42 -9.85
CA PHE A 46 4.23 8.91 -8.51
C PHE A 46 3.09 9.95 -8.53
N PRO A 47 1.91 9.60 -9.10
CA PRO A 47 0.82 10.56 -9.26
C PRO A 47 0.41 11.14 -7.90
N SER A 48 0.24 12.46 -7.84
CA SER A 48 -0.43 13.10 -6.71
C SER A 48 -1.94 12.88 -6.77
N ILE A 49 -2.63 13.17 -5.67
CA ILE A 49 -4.10 13.13 -5.54
C ILE A 49 -4.89 13.78 -6.69
N ALA A 50 -4.31 14.75 -7.42
CA ALA A 50 -4.96 15.45 -8.53
C ALA A 50 -4.45 15.04 -9.92
N THR A 51 -3.40 14.22 -9.99
CA THR A 51 -2.68 13.92 -11.25
C THR A 51 -3.56 13.17 -12.24
N LEU A 52 -4.32 12.17 -11.77
CA LEU A 52 -5.18 11.34 -12.62
C LEU A 52 -6.61 11.85 -12.75
N ARG A 53 -6.95 12.96 -12.07
CA ARG A 53 -8.31 13.53 -12.02
C ARG A 53 -8.99 13.65 -13.39
N LYS A 54 -8.24 14.09 -14.41
CA LYS A 54 -8.78 14.23 -15.76
C LYS A 54 -9.24 12.89 -16.34
N TRP A 55 -8.46 11.83 -16.13
CA TRP A 55 -8.81 10.48 -16.55
C TRP A 55 -9.98 9.93 -15.73
N ASP A 56 -9.95 10.11 -14.42
CA ASP A 56 -11.02 9.71 -13.51
C ASP A 56 -12.36 10.31 -13.91
N HIS A 57 -12.38 11.60 -14.26
CA HIS A 57 -13.59 12.28 -14.72
C HIS A 57 -14.12 11.74 -16.04
N VAL A 58 -13.26 11.23 -16.94
CA VAL A 58 -13.69 10.53 -18.16
C VAL A 58 -14.42 9.24 -17.80
N LEU A 59 -13.90 8.47 -16.84
CA LEU A 59 -14.53 7.25 -16.35
C LEU A 59 -15.87 7.56 -15.67
N LEU A 60 -15.89 8.50 -14.72
CA LEU A 60 -17.06 8.86 -13.91
C LEU A 60 -18.17 9.53 -14.75
N LYS A 61 -17.82 10.16 -15.88
CA LYS A 61 -18.81 10.67 -16.83
C LYS A 61 -19.58 9.54 -17.52
N ARG A 62 -18.91 8.42 -17.82
CA ARG A 62 -19.50 7.24 -18.45
C ARG A 62 -20.20 6.36 -17.41
N TYR A 63 -19.52 6.08 -16.31
CA TYR A 63 -20.00 5.26 -15.19
C TYR A 63 -20.34 6.19 -14.03
N ARG A 64 -21.54 6.77 -14.09
CA ARG A 64 -21.98 7.74 -13.08
C ARG A 64 -22.18 7.07 -11.72
N PRO A 65 -21.64 7.62 -10.64
CA PRO A 65 -21.95 7.16 -9.29
C PRO A 65 -23.44 7.21 -9.01
N LEU A 66 -23.94 6.17 -8.35
CA LEU A 66 -25.30 6.11 -7.82
C LEU A 66 -25.22 6.11 -6.29
N TYR A 67 -25.71 7.18 -5.67
CA TYR A 67 -25.77 7.27 -4.21
C TYR A 67 -27.10 6.73 -3.69
N LEU A 68 -27.03 5.66 -2.91
CA LEU A 68 -28.15 5.10 -2.15
C LEU A 68 -27.84 5.29 -0.66
N PRO A 69 -28.14 6.48 -0.09
CA PRO A 69 -27.69 6.84 1.25
C PRO A 69 -28.33 5.92 2.30
N TYR A 70 -27.50 5.32 3.16
CA TYR A 70 -27.99 4.62 4.35
C TYR A 70 -28.48 5.60 5.43
N CYS A 71 -28.01 6.85 5.39
CA CYS A 71 -28.33 7.90 6.34
C CYS A 71 -28.28 9.27 5.66
N ASP A 72 -29.33 10.08 5.86
CA ASP A 72 -29.43 11.45 5.34
C ASP A 72 -28.80 12.49 6.27
N LEU A 73 -28.03 12.07 7.27
CA LEU A 73 -27.40 12.96 8.24
C LEU A 73 -25.88 13.04 8.05
N CYS A 74 -25.31 14.23 8.19
CA CYS A 74 -23.88 14.41 8.40
C CYS A 74 -23.60 14.64 9.89
N CYS A 75 -22.73 13.81 10.48
CA CYS A 75 -22.38 13.86 11.91
C CYS A 75 -20.86 14.04 12.16
N LEU A 76 -20.11 14.55 11.17
CA LEU A 76 -18.64 14.54 11.19
C LEU A 76 -17.97 15.72 11.95
N CYS A 77 -18.75 16.65 12.54
CA CYS A 77 -18.18 17.75 13.31
C CYS A 77 -19.16 18.30 14.36
N THR A 78 -18.68 19.23 15.19
CA THR A 78 -19.44 19.84 16.29
C THR A 78 -20.45 20.89 15.86
N TYR A 79 -20.44 21.35 14.59
CA TYR A 79 -21.49 22.25 14.07
C TYR A 79 -22.87 21.58 14.00
N GLY A 80 -22.93 20.26 14.15
CA GLY A 80 -24.14 19.54 14.47
C GLY A 80 -24.28 18.22 13.73
N ARG A 81 -25.33 17.49 14.07
CA ARG A 81 -25.95 16.58 13.11
C ARG A 81 -26.70 17.43 12.09
N CYS A 82 -26.19 17.49 10.87
CA CYS A 82 -26.84 18.21 9.77
C CYS A 82 -27.81 17.27 9.05
N ASP A 83 -29.08 17.67 8.94
CA ASP A 83 -30.06 17.00 8.08
C ASP A 83 -29.84 17.44 6.62
N LEU A 84 -29.46 16.48 5.77
CA LEU A 84 -29.18 16.68 4.34
C LEU A 84 -30.35 16.18 3.45
N SER A 85 -31.46 15.75 4.06
CA SER A 85 -32.63 15.32 3.30
C SER A 85 -33.24 16.48 2.52
N ARG A 86 -33.94 16.16 1.42
CA ARG A 86 -34.67 17.14 0.58
C ARG A 86 -33.77 18.31 0.11
N ASP A 87 -32.58 17.97 -0.38
CA ASP A 87 -31.58 18.94 -0.89
C ASP A 87 -31.13 20.01 0.12
N LYS A 88 -31.31 19.76 1.43
CA LYS A 88 -30.72 20.59 2.46
C LYS A 88 -29.20 20.49 2.43
N ARG A 89 -28.55 21.56 2.87
CA ARG A 89 -27.10 21.62 3.05
C ARG A 89 -26.74 21.63 4.52
N GLY A 90 -25.62 21.01 4.85
CA GLY A 90 -25.06 21.10 6.19
C GLY A 90 -24.53 22.50 6.49
N SER A 91 -24.20 22.75 7.76
CA SER A 91 -23.71 24.07 8.21
C SER A 91 -22.44 24.54 7.47
N CYS A 92 -21.64 23.61 6.93
CA CYS A 92 -20.46 23.91 6.11
C CYS A 92 -20.75 23.98 4.60
N GLY A 93 -22.01 23.88 4.18
CA GLY A 93 -22.45 23.96 2.78
C GLY A 93 -22.45 22.64 2.00
N ILE A 94 -22.03 21.53 2.60
CA ILE A 94 -21.99 20.20 1.96
C ILE A 94 -23.41 19.68 1.70
N GLY A 95 -23.64 19.08 0.53
CA GLY A 95 -24.88 18.39 0.18
C GLY A 95 -24.82 16.88 0.47
N LEU A 96 -25.92 16.18 0.19
CA LEU A 96 -26.03 14.75 0.44
C LEU A 96 -25.05 13.94 -0.42
N SER A 97 -24.98 14.21 -1.73
CA SER A 97 -24.06 13.50 -2.64
C SER A 97 -22.61 13.67 -2.23
N GLU A 98 -22.18 14.91 -1.95
CA GLU A 98 -20.81 15.17 -1.48
C GLU A 98 -20.53 14.46 -0.16
N GLN A 99 -21.50 14.42 0.76
CA GLN A 99 -21.35 13.70 2.01
C GLN A 99 -21.22 12.19 1.81
N GLN A 100 -22.02 11.59 0.91
CA GLN A 100 -21.90 10.17 0.60
C GLN A 100 -20.54 9.85 -0.02
N SER A 101 -20.10 10.60 -1.02
CA SER A 101 -18.77 10.43 -1.62
C SER A 101 -17.63 10.61 -0.61
N ARG A 102 -17.77 11.57 0.30
CA ARG A 102 -16.81 11.79 1.40
C ARG A 102 -16.71 10.58 2.32
N LEU A 103 -17.84 9.96 2.67
CA LEU A 103 -17.86 8.74 3.47
C LEU A 103 -17.24 7.56 2.72
N VAL A 104 -17.53 7.40 1.43
CA VAL A 104 -16.90 6.36 0.59
C VAL A 104 -15.39 6.58 0.52
N THR A 105 -14.94 7.82 0.31
CA THR A 105 -13.51 8.17 0.33
C THR A 105 -12.86 7.79 1.66
N LEU A 106 -13.54 8.06 2.78
CA LEU A 106 -13.06 7.65 4.11
C LEU A 106 -12.96 6.12 4.23
N VAL A 107 -13.96 5.36 3.78
CA VAL A 107 -13.94 3.88 3.83
C VAL A 107 -12.83 3.31 2.93
N CYS A 108 -12.63 3.86 1.73
CA CYS A 108 -11.52 3.47 0.86
C CYS A 108 -10.16 3.83 1.48
N ALA A 109 -10.06 4.96 2.20
CA ALA A 109 -8.84 5.32 2.91
C ALA A 109 -8.54 4.35 4.05
N ILE A 110 -9.57 3.85 4.75
CA ILE A 110 -9.42 2.79 5.75
C ILE A 110 -8.86 1.54 5.09
N GLY A 111 -9.47 1.06 3.99
CA GLY A 111 -8.99 -0.11 3.24
C GLY A 111 -7.52 0.03 2.81
N ALA A 112 -7.20 1.11 2.07
CA ALA A 112 -5.83 1.37 1.62
C ALA A 112 -4.83 1.46 2.79
N SER A 113 -5.24 2.05 3.92
CA SER A 113 -4.38 2.12 5.11
C SER A 113 -4.09 0.75 5.71
N THR A 114 -5.04 -0.19 5.66
CA THR A 114 -4.83 -1.55 6.21
C THR A 114 -3.77 -2.31 5.43
N HIS A 115 -3.85 -2.32 4.10
CA HIS A 115 -2.85 -3.00 3.26
C HIS A 115 -1.51 -2.25 3.28
N ALA A 116 -1.51 -0.92 3.30
CA ALA A 116 -0.27 -0.15 3.42
C ALA A 116 0.43 -0.40 4.76
N SER A 117 -0.30 -0.44 5.88
CA SER A 117 0.26 -0.78 7.19
C SER A 117 0.82 -2.20 7.22
N HIS A 118 0.11 -3.16 6.62
CA HIS A 118 0.55 -4.54 6.53
C HIS A 118 1.84 -4.66 5.69
N ALA A 119 1.87 -4.05 4.50
CA ALA A 119 3.04 -3.98 3.63
C ALA A 119 4.26 -3.35 4.33
N ARG A 120 4.05 -2.22 5.02
CA ARG A 120 5.09 -1.52 5.79
C ARG A 120 5.69 -2.44 6.86
N GLU A 121 4.84 -3.06 7.67
CA GLU A 121 5.30 -3.92 8.76
C GLU A 121 6.08 -5.13 8.23
N LEU A 122 5.57 -5.79 7.18
CA LEU A 122 6.26 -6.89 6.51
C LEU A 122 7.62 -6.42 5.98
N LEU A 123 7.65 -5.35 5.19
CA LEU A 123 8.88 -4.84 4.58
C LEU A 123 9.94 -4.53 5.64
N ASP A 124 9.60 -3.81 6.70
CA ASP A 124 10.55 -3.43 7.75
C ASP A 124 11.09 -4.65 8.51
N LYS A 125 10.20 -5.60 8.87
CA LYS A 125 10.60 -6.81 9.61
C LYS A 125 11.42 -7.78 8.75
N LEU A 126 11.07 -7.94 7.47
CA LEU A 126 11.80 -8.80 6.55
C LEU A 126 13.15 -8.21 6.17
N ILE A 127 13.24 -6.88 6.00
CA ILE A 127 14.53 -6.19 5.89
C ILE A 127 15.39 -6.41 7.13
N ALA A 128 14.81 -6.30 8.33
CA ALA A 128 15.55 -6.51 9.57
C ALA A 128 16.05 -7.97 9.71
N ARG A 129 15.29 -8.95 9.20
CA ARG A 129 15.61 -10.39 9.30
C ARG A 129 16.57 -10.86 8.21
N TYR A 130 16.39 -10.42 6.96
CA TYR A 130 17.09 -10.96 5.78
C TYR A 130 18.02 -9.94 5.10
N GLY A 131 17.89 -8.65 5.42
CA GLY A 131 18.70 -7.57 4.87
C GLY A 131 18.01 -6.80 3.75
N GLU A 132 18.38 -5.52 3.59
CA GLU A 132 17.84 -4.62 2.56
C GLU A 132 18.10 -5.11 1.13
N ASP A 133 19.18 -5.88 0.92
CA ASP A 133 19.61 -6.35 -0.40
C ASP A 133 19.03 -7.74 -0.76
N THR A 134 18.06 -8.23 0.03
CA THR A 134 17.29 -9.44 -0.30
C THR A 134 16.64 -9.28 -1.67
N PRO A 135 16.89 -10.19 -2.63
CA PRO A 135 16.40 -10.05 -4.00
C PRO A 135 14.90 -10.29 -4.10
N ILE A 136 14.23 -9.54 -4.97
CA ILE A 136 12.87 -9.84 -5.40
C ILE A 136 12.94 -10.94 -6.45
N ASP A 137 12.72 -12.19 -6.02
CA ASP A 137 12.68 -13.36 -6.88
C ASP A 137 11.30 -14.04 -6.77
N LEU A 138 10.52 -13.92 -7.85
CA LEU A 138 9.16 -14.44 -8.01
C LEU A 138 9.10 -15.68 -8.92
N GLY A 139 10.26 -16.24 -9.29
CA GLY A 139 10.36 -17.41 -10.18
C GLY A 139 10.79 -17.06 -11.61
N GLY A 140 11.36 -18.05 -12.31
CA GLY A 140 12.04 -17.85 -13.60
C GLY A 140 11.14 -17.49 -14.79
N GLU A 141 9.83 -17.69 -14.67
CA GLU A 141 8.83 -17.36 -15.70
C GLU A 141 8.20 -15.96 -15.49
N VAL A 142 8.64 -15.22 -14.48
CA VAL A 142 8.14 -13.87 -14.17
C VAL A 142 9.05 -12.82 -14.81
N TYR A 143 8.66 -12.34 -15.99
CA TYR A 143 9.40 -11.29 -16.72
C TYR A 143 9.04 -9.86 -16.30
N VAL A 144 7.91 -9.69 -15.59
CA VAL A 144 7.44 -8.42 -15.03
C VAL A 144 7.03 -8.67 -13.59
N GLU A 145 7.93 -8.32 -12.68
CA GLU A 145 7.91 -8.66 -11.26
C GLU A 145 6.82 -7.93 -10.47
N MET A 146 6.65 -6.63 -10.71
CA MET A 146 5.73 -5.77 -9.97
C MET A 146 5.05 -4.77 -10.91
N PRO A 147 4.17 -5.26 -11.80
CA PRO A 147 3.58 -4.45 -12.86
C PRO A 147 2.82 -3.22 -12.34
N ILE A 148 2.15 -3.31 -11.19
CA ILE A 148 1.37 -2.19 -10.64
C ILE A 148 2.31 -1.11 -10.11
N THR A 149 3.30 -1.51 -9.32
CA THR A 149 4.35 -0.62 -8.79
C THR A 149 5.09 0.05 -9.94
N ARG A 150 5.52 -0.71 -10.95
CA ARG A 150 6.19 -0.18 -12.14
C ARG A 150 5.32 0.83 -12.89
N LEU A 151 4.03 0.55 -13.07
CA LEU A 151 3.11 1.43 -13.76
C LEU A 151 2.88 2.75 -12.99
N VAL A 152 2.66 2.66 -11.68
CA VAL A 152 2.28 3.82 -10.84
C VAL A 152 3.49 4.68 -10.50
N THR A 153 4.64 4.08 -10.23
CA THR A 153 5.81 4.78 -9.69
C THR A 153 6.96 4.90 -10.69
N GLY A 154 7.03 4.02 -11.69
CA GLY A 154 8.20 3.86 -12.56
C GLY A 154 9.35 3.09 -11.90
N VAL A 155 9.25 2.74 -10.61
CA VAL A 155 10.27 1.94 -9.92
C VAL A 155 10.22 0.50 -10.44
N ARG A 156 11.38 -0.03 -10.83
CA ARG A 156 11.59 -1.43 -11.23
C ARG A 156 12.41 -2.11 -10.14
N PRO A 157 11.76 -2.63 -9.09
CA PRO A 157 12.46 -3.02 -7.88
C PRO A 157 13.23 -4.33 -8.07
N ARG A 158 14.48 -4.38 -7.59
CA ARG A 158 15.33 -5.59 -7.61
C ARG A 158 15.49 -6.19 -6.23
N THR A 159 15.39 -5.36 -5.20
CA THR A 159 15.60 -5.74 -3.80
C THR A 159 14.54 -5.12 -2.91
N LEU A 160 14.41 -5.63 -1.68
CA LEU A 160 13.50 -5.04 -0.67
C LEU A 160 13.79 -3.55 -0.43
N ARG A 161 15.06 -3.12 -0.53
CA ARG A 161 15.47 -1.71 -0.44
C ARG A 161 14.65 -0.79 -1.36
N ASP A 162 14.40 -1.23 -2.59
CA ASP A 162 13.76 -0.42 -3.63
C ASP A 162 12.28 -0.14 -3.31
N LEU A 163 11.66 -0.99 -2.48
CA LEU A 163 10.25 -0.86 -2.11
C LEU A 163 10.01 0.20 -1.04
N LYS A 164 11.06 0.68 -0.36
CA LYS A 164 10.94 1.70 0.70
C LYS A 164 10.33 3.00 0.17
N ILE A 165 10.83 3.50 -0.97
CA ILE A 165 10.30 4.73 -1.60
C ILE A 165 8.87 4.53 -2.11
N VAL A 166 8.52 3.31 -2.53
CA VAL A 166 7.18 2.96 -3.03
C VAL A 166 6.18 3.04 -1.88
N ILE A 167 6.45 2.39 -0.75
CA ILE A 167 5.53 2.39 0.38
C ILE A 167 5.47 3.76 1.07
N GLU A 168 6.58 4.52 1.13
CA GLU A 168 6.59 5.91 1.61
C GLU A 168 5.71 6.82 0.76
N TYR A 169 5.69 6.61 -0.57
CA TYR A 169 4.79 7.31 -1.46
C TYR A 169 3.32 6.98 -1.17
N VAL A 170 3.00 5.70 -1.01
CA VAL A 170 1.63 5.23 -0.70
C VAL A 170 1.14 5.86 0.60
N GLU A 171 1.92 5.77 1.67
CA GLU A 171 1.59 6.34 2.98
C GLU A 171 1.33 7.85 2.89
N ARG A 172 2.20 8.58 2.18
CA ARG A 172 2.05 10.03 1.98
C ARG A 172 0.76 10.37 1.22
N GLN A 173 0.42 9.62 0.18
CA GLN A 173 -0.78 9.87 -0.61
C GLN A 173 -2.07 9.50 0.14
N ILE A 174 -2.04 8.44 0.96
CA ILE A 174 -3.15 8.11 1.86
C ILE A 174 -3.38 9.25 2.84
N VAL A 175 -2.34 9.76 3.50
CA VAL A 175 -2.45 10.88 4.45
C VAL A 175 -3.02 12.14 3.78
N GLN A 176 -2.55 12.49 2.58
CA GLN A 176 -3.08 13.63 1.82
C GLN A 176 -4.55 13.45 1.45
N THR A 177 -4.96 12.23 1.11
CA THR A 177 -6.35 11.95 0.76
C THR A 177 -7.25 11.93 1.98
N LEU A 178 -6.82 11.34 3.09
CA LEU A 178 -7.54 11.36 4.35
C LEU A 178 -7.74 12.79 4.88
N ALA A 179 -6.76 13.67 4.70
CA ALA A 179 -6.91 15.07 5.07
C ALA A 179 -8.10 15.74 4.33
N SER A 180 -8.40 15.33 3.09
CA SER A 180 -9.49 15.88 2.29
C SER A 180 -10.90 15.48 2.75
N VAL A 181 -11.02 14.47 3.61
CA VAL A 181 -12.33 14.08 4.18
C VAL A 181 -12.70 14.88 5.43
N HIS A 182 -11.77 15.69 5.95
CA HIS A 182 -12.07 16.58 7.07
C HIS A 182 -13.14 17.61 6.68
N THR A 183 -13.88 18.11 7.68
CA THR A 183 -14.87 19.17 7.47
C THR A 183 -14.23 20.43 6.87
N GLY A 184 -14.88 21.01 5.86
CA GLY A 184 -14.45 22.25 5.20
C GLY A 184 -13.39 22.07 4.10
N GLN A 185 -13.19 20.85 3.60
CA GLN A 185 -12.18 20.52 2.59
C GLN A 185 -12.81 20.45 1.17
N GLU A 186 -12.94 19.26 0.60
CA GLU A 186 -13.52 19.07 -0.73
C GLU A 186 -15.04 19.27 -0.72
N GLY A 187 -15.56 19.97 -1.74
CA GLY A 187 -16.97 20.33 -1.89
C GLY A 187 -17.61 19.77 -3.16
N SER A 188 -16.87 18.98 -3.93
CA SER A 188 -17.28 18.40 -5.20
C SER A 188 -17.37 16.88 -5.07
N TRP A 189 -18.57 16.32 -5.25
CA TRP A 189 -18.78 14.86 -5.17
C TRP A 189 -17.90 14.12 -6.18
N ILE A 190 -17.79 14.63 -7.41
CA ILE A 190 -16.99 13.99 -8.46
C ILE A 190 -15.49 14.02 -8.16
N ASP A 191 -15.04 15.01 -7.39
CA ASP A 191 -13.65 15.10 -6.94
C ASP A 191 -13.37 14.24 -5.72
N TYR A 192 -14.38 13.90 -4.92
CA TYR A 192 -14.26 12.80 -3.95
C TYR A 192 -14.18 11.45 -4.67
N GLU A 193 -14.98 11.20 -5.70
CA GLU A 193 -14.91 9.93 -6.44
C GLU A 193 -13.57 9.75 -7.19
N SER A 194 -12.98 10.82 -7.71
CA SER A 194 -11.60 10.76 -8.24
C SER A 194 -10.59 10.39 -7.14
N LYS A 195 -10.78 10.88 -5.91
CA LYS A 195 -9.95 10.49 -4.75
C LYS A 195 -10.17 9.03 -4.33
N VAL A 196 -11.39 8.50 -4.49
CA VAL A 196 -11.67 7.06 -4.30
C VAL A 196 -10.86 6.23 -5.29
N LEU A 197 -10.86 6.61 -6.57
CA LEU A 197 -10.05 5.92 -7.60
C LEU A 197 -8.55 6.02 -7.31
N HIS A 198 -8.08 7.18 -6.84
CA HIS A 198 -6.70 7.37 -6.39
C HIS A 198 -6.34 6.43 -5.24
N LEU A 199 -7.18 6.34 -4.20
CA LEU A 199 -6.98 5.40 -3.09
C LEU A 199 -6.97 3.94 -3.54
N GLY A 200 -7.86 3.55 -4.46
CA GLY A 200 -7.88 2.18 -5.01
C GLY A 200 -6.59 1.84 -5.76
N MET A 201 -6.03 2.78 -6.53
CA MET A 201 -4.73 2.59 -7.16
C MET A 201 -3.62 2.41 -6.12
N LEU A 202 -3.58 3.22 -5.07
CA LEU A 202 -2.59 3.10 -3.99
C LEU A 202 -2.74 1.78 -3.22
N ASP A 203 -3.97 1.34 -3.01
CA ASP A 203 -4.30 0.08 -2.34
C ASP A 203 -3.69 -1.11 -3.10
N HIS A 204 -3.84 -1.13 -4.42
CA HIS A 204 -3.22 -2.14 -5.28
C HIS A 204 -1.69 -2.12 -5.25
N VAL A 205 -1.06 -0.94 -5.14
CA VAL A 205 0.41 -0.84 -4.95
C VAL A 205 0.80 -1.43 -3.59
N ALA A 206 0.06 -1.11 -2.52
CA ALA A 206 0.33 -1.65 -1.18
C ALA A 206 0.17 -3.18 -1.13
N LEU A 207 -0.89 -3.72 -1.73
CA LEU A 207 -1.12 -5.16 -1.84
C LEU A 207 0.01 -5.87 -2.58
N GLU A 208 0.44 -5.34 -3.72
CA GLU A 208 1.55 -5.91 -4.49
C GLU A 208 2.86 -5.89 -3.68
N VAL A 209 3.14 -4.80 -2.97
CA VAL A 209 4.30 -4.74 -2.06
C VAL A 209 4.18 -5.79 -0.95
N ALA A 210 3.04 -5.87 -0.25
CA ALA A 210 2.84 -6.83 0.84
C ALA A 210 3.09 -8.28 0.40
N ASP A 211 2.51 -8.67 -0.73
CA ASP A 211 2.60 -10.05 -1.24
C ASP A 211 4.02 -10.37 -1.74
N VAL A 212 4.63 -9.46 -2.50
CA VAL A 212 5.97 -9.69 -3.07
C VAL A 212 7.04 -9.81 -1.99
N VAL A 213 6.99 -8.98 -0.93
CA VAL A 213 8.02 -9.06 0.11
C VAL A 213 7.97 -10.38 0.86
N GLN A 214 6.77 -10.90 1.16
CA GLN A 214 6.63 -12.19 1.83
C GLN A 214 7.01 -13.34 0.90
N VAL A 215 6.59 -13.33 -0.38
CA VAL A 215 6.96 -14.37 -1.34
C VAL A 215 8.47 -14.44 -1.55
N ALA A 216 9.11 -13.29 -1.72
CA ALA A 216 10.55 -13.21 -1.93
C ALA A 216 11.36 -13.66 -0.70
N SER A 217 10.85 -13.44 0.52
CA SER A 217 11.63 -13.59 1.76
C SER A 217 11.31 -14.84 2.57
N LEU A 218 10.09 -15.37 2.46
CA LEU A 218 9.58 -16.48 3.28
C LEU A 218 9.50 -17.81 2.55
N ASN A 219 10.18 -17.93 1.40
CA ASN A 219 10.24 -19.16 0.60
C ASN A 219 8.85 -19.71 0.22
N MET A 220 7.91 -18.81 -0.05
CA MET A 220 6.58 -19.19 -0.55
C MET A 220 6.66 -19.68 -2.01
N PRO A 221 5.62 -20.36 -2.52
CA PRO A 221 5.57 -20.77 -3.93
C PRO A 221 5.75 -19.59 -4.89
N LYS A 222 6.60 -19.77 -5.91
CA LYS A 222 7.02 -18.72 -6.85
C LYS A 222 6.47 -18.98 -8.24
N ALA A 223 5.30 -18.40 -8.54
CA ALA A 223 4.56 -18.63 -9.79
C ALA A 223 4.43 -20.13 -10.14
N ASP A 224 4.29 -20.98 -9.12
CA ASP A 224 4.35 -22.44 -9.27
C ASP A 224 2.97 -22.98 -9.70
N PRO A 225 2.85 -23.56 -10.92
CA PRO A 225 1.59 -24.16 -11.35
C PRO A 225 1.23 -25.43 -10.57
N ASN A 226 2.17 -25.99 -9.79
CA ASN A 226 2.01 -27.18 -8.97
C ASN A 226 2.13 -26.87 -7.47
N ALA A 227 1.78 -25.65 -7.05
CA ALA A 227 1.73 -25.29 -5.63
C ALA A 227 0.96 -26.36 -4.82
N PRO A 228 1.45 -26.73 -3.63
CA PRO A 228 0.94 -27.88 -2.90
C PRO A 228 -0.53 -27.70 -2.50
N LEU A 229 -1.29 -28.79 -2.54
CA LEU A 229 -2.63 -28.82 -1.98
C LEU A 229 -2.54 -28.82 -0.46
N VAL A 230 -3.39 -28.01 0.17
CA VAL A 230 -3.55 -27.95 1.62
C VAL A 230 -4.97 -28.35 2.00
N ASP A 231 -5.10 -29.03 3.14
CA ASP A 231 -6.39 -29.46 3.67
C ASP A 231 -7.17 -28.26 4.22
N LEU A 232 -8.44 -28.14 3.83
CA LEU A 232 -9.32 -27.04 4.22
C LEU A 232 -10.61 -27.53 4.89
N GLY A 233 -11.03 -26.82 5.93
CA GLY A 233 -12.27 -27.05 6.65
C GLY A 233 -12.04 -27.67 8.03
N ILE A 234 -12.95 -27.39 8.97
CA ILE A 234 -12.80 -27.79 10.38
C ILE A 234 -12.62 -29.30 10.58
N GLY A 235 -13.13 -30.12 9.67
CA GLY A 235 -13.03 -31.59 9.75
C GLY A 235 -11.63 -32.15 9.50
N THR A 236 -10.68 -31.33 9.06
CA THR A 236 -9.28 -31.76 8.81
C THR A 236 -8.41 -31.63 10.07
N VAL A 237 -8.89 -30.92 11.10
CA VAL A 237 -8.15 -30.69 12.34
C VAL A 237 -8.21 -31.91 13.25
N ASP A 238 -7.05 -32.48 13.59
CA ASP A 238 -6.95 -33.54 14.59
C ASP A 238 -7.06 -32.98 16.01
N THR A 239 -8.28 -32.98 16.54
CA THR A 239 -8.56 -32.48 17.90
C THR A 239 -8.03 -33.37 19.02
N SER A 240 -7.39 -34.51 18.71
CA SER A 240 -6.67 -35.30 19.73
C SER A 240 -5.32 -34.69 20.11
N LYS A 241 -4.77 -33.81 19.27
CA LYS A 241 -3.55 -33.03 19.54
C LYS A 241 -3.89 -31.65 20.12
N PRO A 242 -2.94 -30.98 20.81
CA PRO A 242 -3.07 -29.55 21.09
C PRO A 242 -3.23 -28.74 19.80
N VAL A 243 -4.15 -27.77 19.82
CA VAL A 243 -4.48 -26.92 18.66
C VAL A 243 -4.07 -25.47 18.93
N ILE A 244 -3.32 -24.89 18.00
CA ILE A 244 -3.02 -23.45 17.95
C ILE A 244 -3.78 -22.86 16.75
N LEU A 245 -4.76 -22.00 17.04
CA LEU A 245 -5.54 -21.29 16.03
C LEU A 245 -4.99 -19.87 15.83
N VAL A 246 -4.57 -19.56 14.61
CA VAL A 246 -4.10 -18.22 14.22
C VAL A 246 -5.21 -17.53 13.41
N ILE A 247 -5.55 -16.28 13.78
CA ILE A 247 -6.60 -15.51 13.11
C ILE A 247 -6.06 -14.12 12.79
N GLY A 248 -6.08 -13.75 11.52
CA GLY A 248 -5.56 -12.45 11.11
C GLY A 248 -5.09 -12.39 9.66
N HIS A 249 -4.10 -11.53 9.43
CA HIS A 249 -3.58 -11.21 8.10
C HIS A 249 -2.06 -11.26 8.01
N ASN A 250 -1.33 -10.81 9.04
CA ASN A 250 0.14 -10.83 9.00
C ASN A 250 0.65 -12.24 9.31
N VAL A 251 1.39 -12.84 8.36
CA VAL A 251 1.95 -14.19 8.44
C VAL A 251 3.16 -14.30 9.39
N LEU A 252 3.84 -13.21 9.73
CA LEU A 252 5.08 -13.31 10.52
C LEU A 252 4.91 -14.00 11.89
N PRO A 253 3.82 -13.76 12.65
CA PRO A 253 3.56 -14.53 13.87
C PRO A 253 3.29 -16.03 13.61
N SER A 254 2.51 -16.40 12.58
CA SER A 254 2.25 -17.82 12.28
C SER A 254 3.52 -18.53 11.82
N ALA A 255 4.29 -17.91 10.92
CA ALA A 255 5.59 -18.41 10.49
C ALA A 255 6.54 -18.63 11.67
N ALA A 256 6.61 -17.67 12.62
CA ALA A 256 7.46 -17.82 13.81
C ALA A 256 7.00 -18.97 14.73
N ILE A 257 5.68 -19.20 14.87
CA ILE A 257 5.16 -20.35 15.61
C ILE A 257 5.60 -21.65 14.92
N ILE A 258 5.43 -21.75 13.61
CA ILE A 258 5.79 -22.94 12.83
C ILE A 258 7.30 -23.20 12.91
N ASP A 259 8.14 -22.20 12.64
CA ASP A 259 9.61 -22.25 12.76
C ASP A 259 10.02 -22.77 14.15
N TYR A 260 9.36 -22.29 15.21
CA TYR A 260 9.68 -22.70 16.58
C TYR A 260 9.31 -24.17 16.86
N LEU A 261 8.14 -24.61 16.40
CA LEU A 261 7.71 -26.01 16.54
C LEU A 261 8.63 -26.98 15.76
N GLU A 262 9.09 -26.57 14.58
CA GLU A 262 10.08 -27.31 13.79
C GLU A 262 11.43 -27.39 14.49
N SER A 263 11.91 -26.28 15.06
CA SER A 263 13.18 -26.25 15.81
C SER A 263 13.19 -27.18 17.03
N LEU A 264 12.02 -27.43 17.61
CA LEU A 264 11.81 -28.34 18.73
C LEU A 264 11.55 -29.79 18.29
N GLY A 265 11.37 -30.07 17.00
CA GLY A 265 11.05 -31.41 16.49
C GLY A 265 9.66 -31.91 16.92
N ILE A 266 8.70 -30.99 17.14
CA ILE A 266 7.35 -31.32 17.60
C ILE A 266 6.24 -30.85 16.64
N ARG A 267 6.59 -30.43 15.41
CA ARG A 267 5.63 -29.92 14.42
C ARG A 267 4.46 -30.88 14.14
N ASP A 268 4.70 -32.19 14.12
CA ASP A 268 3.65 -33.19 13.86
C ASP A 268 2.75 -33.49 15.07
N LYS A 269 3.15 -33.02 16.26
CA LYS A 269 2.46 -33.27 17.54
C LYS A 269 1.46 -32.18 17.91
N ILE A 270 1.44 -31.07 17.17
CA ILE A 270 0.60 -29.90 17.43
C ILE A 270 -0.08 -29.52 16.12
N GLU A 271 -1.39 -29.32 16.16
CA GLU A 271 -2.14 -28.77 15.03
C GLU A 271 -1.99 -27.25 15.04
N VAL A 272 -1.51 -26.69 13.95
CA VAL A 272 -1.51 -25.25 13.69
C VAL A 272 -2.48 -24.99 12.57
N CYS A 273 -3.55 -24.26 12.85
CA CYS A 273 -4.60 -23.95 11.88
C CYS A 273 -4.84 -22.44 11.80
N GLY A 274 -5.40 -21.99 10.67
CA GLY A 274 -5.60 -20.57 10.39
C GLY A 274 -7.05 -20.22 10.06
N LEU A 275 -7.41 -18.95 10.27
CA LEU A 275 -8.60 -18.31 9.72
C LEU A 275 -8.23 -16.96 9.07
N CYS A 276 -8.92 -16.62 7.97
CA CYS A 276 -8.69 -15.42 7.13
C CYS A 276 -7.35 -15.49 6.37
N CYS A 277 -6.79 -14.35 5.96
CA CYS A 277 -5.62 -14.30 5.07
C CYS A 277 -4.39 -15.03 5.63
N THR A 278 -4.12 -14.91 6.94
CA THR A 278 -2.99 -15.61 7.58
C THR A 278 -3.08 -17.14 7.55
N ALA A 279 -4.22 -17.70 7.14
CA ALA A 279 -4.39 -19.14 6.90
C ALA A 279 -3.91 -19.55 5.50
N HIS A 280 -3.96 -18.61 4.56
CA HIS A 280 -3.51 -18.77 3.18
C HIS A 280 -2.00 -18.52 3.07
N ASP A 281 -1.51 -17.48 3.75
CA ASP A 281 -0.08 -17.15 3.85
C ASP A 281 0.68 -18.16 4.75
#